data_AF-A0A2H0FUF4-F1
#
_entry.id   AF-A0A2H0FUF4-F1
#
_cell.length_a   1.000
_cell.length_b   1.000
_cell.length_c   1.000
_cell.angle_alpha   90.00
_cell.angle_beta   90.00
_cell.angle_gamma   90.00
#
_symmetry.space_group_name_H-M   'P 1'
#
loop_
_entity.id
_entity.type
_entity.pdbx_description
1 polymer ?
#
loop_
_entity_poly.entity_id
_entity_poly.type
_entity_poly.pdbx_seq_one_letter_code
_entity_poly.pdbx_strand_id
1 'polypeptide(L)'
;MSISSTSIRRPITVTVIFIAITLLGIFSFFNIGIDLLPNINIPHLVVQTTYPNASPEEVEKQITEPLESAVATVTGVKKVTSVSKEGVSVISVDFVWGTDMKFALLSLREKLDNMSFALPRETGRPTIIRSDPSSSPIMTLVLAPSRPPKGEAKYGIQYVDHDSPKEDIQRLIDLKEAGRIVFKRRLEQIDGVAQAIITGGLEREILIQIEPVKLDALNLTFDDVSSALNSSNLNMPAGSIMKGLFRYSLRTLGEFRNVRDIEKTVVKKNSNGSSILIEDIATVTENFREREGLTRFNGNEAIGILIYKQPEANTVSIAQSVRETIFSLKKNYPEYDLLVVSDQSGFIENAISNVKQEIYYGGI
;
A
#
# COMPACT_ATOMS: atom_id res chain seq x y z
N MET A 1 20.65 44.79 -40.56
CA MET A 1 19.22 45.14 -40.76
C MET A 1 18.59 45.27 -39.38
N SER A 2 17.90 46.37 -39.09
CA SER A 2 17.26 46.58 -37.78
C SER A 2 15.97 45.76 -37.68
N ILE A 3 15.83 44.96 -36.62
CA ILE A 3 14.64 44.14 -36.32
C ILE A 3 13.39 45.04 -36.30
N SER A 4 13.50 46.23 -35.70
CA SER A 4 12.44 47.23 -35.63
C SER A 4 12.00 47.70 -37.02
N SER A 5 12.96 47.96 -37.92
CA SER A 5 12.67 48.44 -39.28
C SER A 5 11.95 47.39 -40.15
N THR A 6 12.27 46.11 -39.94
CA THR A 6 11.61 44.99 -40.65
C THR A 6 10.20 44.75 -40.13
N SER A 7 9.99 44.84 -38.81
CA SER A 7 8.68 44.69 -38.19
C SER A 7 7.68 45.77 -38.62
N ILE A 8 8.14 47.02 -38.78
CA ILE A 8 7.28 48.13 -39.25
C ILE A 8 6.91 47.97 -40.73
N ARG A 9 7.82 47.44 -41.56
CA ARG A 9 7.59 47.27 -43.02
C ARG A 9 6.69 46.09 -43.38
N ARG A 10 6.50 45.11 -42.49
CA ARG A 10 5.67 43.92 -42.71
C ARG A 10 4.60 43.75 -41.63
N PRO A 11 3.64 44.70 -41.50
CA PRO A 11 2.66 44.69 -40.42
C PRO A 11 1.79 43.42 -40.42
N ILE A 12 1.38 42.93 -41.59
CA ILE A 12 0.56 41.72 -41.71
C ILE A 12 1.31 40.49 -41.17
N THR A 13 2.58 40.32 -41.54
CA THR A 13 3.39 39.18 -41.06
C THR A 13 3.56 39.24 -39.54
N VAL A 14 3.83 40.42 -38.98
CA VAL A 14 3.97 40.60 -37.53
C VAL A 14 2.66 40.30 -36.81
N THR A 15 1.53 40.78 -37.32
CA THR A 15 0.21 40.49 -36.74
C THR A 15 -0.12 39.00 -36.77
N VAL A 16 0.16 38.31 -37.87
CA VAL A 16 -0.06 36.85 -37.98
C VAL A 16 0.80 36.09 -36.98
N ILE A 17 2.08 36.49 -36.80
CA ILE A 17 2.96 35.88 -35.79
C ILE A 17 2.42 36.09 -34.39
N PHE A 18 1.96 37.31 -34.05
CA PHE A 18 1.36 37.58 -32.75
C PHE A 18 0.07 36.79 -32.52
N ILE A 19 -0.80 36.68 -33.53
CA ILE A 19 -2.01 35.85 -33.44
C ILE A 19 -1.64 34.39 -33.20
N ALA A 20 -0.65 33.86 -33.93
CA ALA A 20 -0.19 32.49 -33.75
C ALA A 20 0.37 32.25 -32.33
N ILE A 21 1.18 33.17 -31.81
CA ILE A 21 1.72 33.11 -30.45
C ILE A 21 0.60 33.20 -29.42
N THR A 22 -0.37 34.09 -29.59
CA THR A 22 -1.51 34.23 -28.68
C THR A 22 -2.37 32.97 -28.67
N LEU A 23 -2.68 32.39 -29.83
CA LEU A 23 -3.43 31.13 -29.91
C LEU A 23 -2.68 29.98 -29.25
N LEU A 24 -1.37 29.88 -29.49
CA LEU A 24 -0.51 28.86 -28.85
C LEU A 24 -0.47 29.09 -27.33
N GLY A 25 -0.33 30.33 -26.88
CA GLY A 25 -0.35 30.70 -25.47
C GLY A 25 -1.68 30.35 -24.78
N ILE A 26 -2.82 30.62 -25.42
CA ILE A 26 -4.15 30.24 -24.93
C ILE A 26 -4.26 28.71 -24.84
N PHE A 27 -3.85 27.99 -25.88
CA PHE A 27 -3.87 26.54 -25.89
C PHE A 27 -2.98 25.93 -24.80
N SER A 28 -1.77 26.45 -24.61
CA SER A 28 -0.87 26.02 -23.54
C SER A 28 -1.44 26.34 -22.16
N PHE A 29 -2.04 27.52 -21.96
CA PHE A 29 -2.61 27.93 -20.68
C PHE A 29 -3.66 26.95 -20.15
N PHE A 30 -4.49 26.38 -21.03
CA PHE A 30 -5.51 25.40 -20.63
C PHE A 30 -4.97 23.98 -20.42
N ASN A 31 -3.76 23.67 -20.87
CA ASN A 31 -3.17 22.32 -20.79
C ASN A 31 -2.05 22.19 -19.74
N ILE A 32 -1.74 23.25 -18.98
CA ILE A 32 -0.72 23.19 -17.94
C ILE A 32 -1.21 22.34 -16.77
N GLY A 33 -0.39 21.35 -16.37
CA GLY A 33 -0.61 20.59 -15.15
C GLY A 33 -0.46 21.47 -13.91
N ILE A 34 -1.39 21.35 -12.98
CA ILE A 34 -1.40 22.12 -11.73
C ILE A 34 -1.07 21.19 -10.58
N ASP A 35 -0.06 21.55 -9.80
CA ASP A 35 0.33 20.80 -8.60
C ASP A 35 0.81 21.75 -7.50
N LEU A 36 0.85 21.27 -6.26
CA LEU A 36 1.28 22.07 -5.11
C LEU A 36 2.77 22.39 -5.14
N LEU A 37 3.57 21.37 -5.48
CA LEU A 37 5.01 21.46 -5.59
C LEU A 37 5.40 21.06 -7.01
N PRO A 38 6.43 21.70 -7.58
CA PRO A 38 7.05 21.15 -8.78
C PRO A 38 7.61 19.75 -8.49
N ASN A 39 7.87 18.97 -9.53
CA ASN A 39 8.54 17.68 -9.38
C ASN A 39 9.96 17.92 -8.80
N ILE A 40 10.09 17.81 -7.48
CA ILE A 40 11.36 17.95 -6.76
C ILE A 40 11.87 16.57 -6.40
N ASN A 41 13.03 16.20 -6.93
CA ASN A 41 13.75 15.02 -6.48
C ASN A 41 14.44 15.36 -5.17
N ILE A 42 13.76 15.10 -4.04
CA ILE A 42 14.38 15.29 -2.71
C ILE A 42 15.55 14.32 -2.60
N PRO A 43 16.78 14.80 -2.35
CA PRO A 43 17.97 13.96 -2.28
C PRO A 43 18.03 13.21 -0.94
N HIS A 44 17.03 12.37 -0.64
CA HIS A 44 16.91 11.65 0.62
C HIS A 44 16.48 10.20 0.39
N LEU A 45 17.24 9.26 0.96
CA LEU A 45 16.92 7.83 0.94
C LEU A 45 16.89 7.29 2.36
N VAL A 46 15.98 6.34 2.62
CA VAL A 46 15.89 5.64 3.90
C VAL A 46 16.24 4.17 3.66
N VAL A 47 17.13 3.63 4.46
CA VAL A 47 17.45 2.20 4.49
C VAL A 47 16.82 1.62 5.74
N GLN A 48 15.97 0.62 5.58
CA GLN A 48 15.33 -0.09 6.67
C GLN A 48 15.73 -1.55 6.66
N THR A 49 16.16 -2.04 7.82
CA THR A 49 16.58 -3.42 8.02
C THR A 49 15.91 -3.97 9.27
N THR A 50 15.22 -5.10 9.15
CA THR A 50 14.57 -5.77 10.30
C THR A 50 15.51 -6.78 10.93
N TYR A 51 15.53 -6.86 12.25
CA TYR A 51 16.23 -7.90 13.00
C TYR A 51 15.35 -8.35 14.16
N PRO A 52 14.35 -9.23 13.90
CA PRO A 52 13.30 -9.55 14.86
C PRO A 52 13.84 -10.04 16.20
N ASN A 53 13.17 -9.66 17.30
CA ASN A 53 13.49 -10.07 18.66
C ASN A 53 14.86 -9.60 19.19
N ALA A 54 15.55 -8.68 18.50
CA ALA A 54 16.79 -8.08 18.96
C ALA A 54 16.54 -6.78 19.76
N SER A 55 17.33 -6.60 20.82
CA SER A 55 17.32 -5.36 21.62
C SER A 55 17.85 -4.16 20.83
N PRO A 56 17.46 -2.91 21.15
CA PRO A 56 17.96 -1.72 20.46
C PRO A 56 19.50 -1.64 20.38
N GLU A 57 20.20 -2.00 21.46
CA GLU A 57 21.67 -1.99 21.54
C GLU A 57 22.30 -3.05 20.63
N GLU A 58 21.65 -4.21 20.49
CA GLU A 58 22.10 -5.28 19.62
C GLU A 58 21.89 -4.94 18.16
N VAL A 59 20.73 -4.34 17.84
CA VAL A 59 20.44 -3.78 16.51
C VAL A 59 21.46 -2.70 16.16
N GLU A 60 21.81 -1.82 17.09
CA GLU A 60 22.81 -0.78 16.86
C GLU A 60 24.17 -1.35 16.46
N LYS A 61 24.71 -2.26 17.27
CA LYS A 61 26.06 -2.80 17.07
C LYS A 61 26.17 -3.78 15.91
N GLN A 62 25.17 -4.65 15.72
CA GLN A 62 25.25 -5.72 14.74
C GLN A 62 24.72 -5.30 13.35
N ILE A 63 23.79 -4.33 13.31
CA ILE A 63 23.11 -3.93 12.07
C ILE A 63 23.41 -2.48 11.71
N THR A 64 23.09 -1.54 12.60
CA THR A 64 23.13 -0.11 12.29
C THR A 64 24.55 0.38 12.03
N GLU A 65 25.51 0.14 12.94
CA GLU A 65 26.88 0.62 12.82
C GLU A 65 27.59 0.11 11.53
N PRO A 66 27.52 -1.21 11.18
CA PRO A 66 28.13 -1.69 9.94
C PRO A 66 27.49 -1.10 8.69
N LEU A 67 26.15 -1.02 8.67
CA LEU A 67 25.43 -0.48 7.52
C LEU A 67 25.65 1.02 7.36
N GLU A 68 25.58 1.80 8.44
CA GLU A 68 25.84 3.23 8.45
C GLU A 68 27.25 3.53 7.92
N SER A 69 28.26 2.78 8.38
CA SER A 69 29.63 2.91 7.93
C SER A 69 29.77 2.65 6.42
N ALA A 70 29.10 1.63 5.89
CA ALA A 70 29.14 1.32 4.46
C ALA A 70 28.42 2.39 3.62
N VAL A 71 27.25 2.82 4.09
CA VAL A 71 26.39 3.81 3.43
C VAL A 71 27.06 5.19 3.39
N ALA A 72 27.79 5.58 4.43
CA ALA A 72 28.52 6.83 4.49
C ALA A 72 29.62 6.95 3.41
N THR A 73 30.07 5.82 2.83
CA THR A 73 31.07 5.82 1.74
C THR A 73 30.48 6.07 0.35
N VAL A 74 29.16 6.15 0.22
CA VAL A 74 28.50 6.36 -1.06
C VAL A 74 28.73 7.79 -1.54
N THR A 75 29.09 7.95 -2.82
CA THR A 75 29.35 9.26 -3.42
C THR A 75 28.10 10.15 -3.36
N GLY A 76 28.29 11.39 -2.93
CA GLY A 76 27.21 12.39 -2.86
C GLY A 76 26.44 12.38 -1.54
N VAL A 77 26.75 11.48 -0.60
CA VAL A 77 26.19 11.52 0.75
C VAL A 77 26.68 12.77 1.48
N LYS A 78 25.73 13.55 2.02
CA LYS A 78 25.96 14.76 2.80
C LYS A 78 25.85 14.49 4.29
N LYS A 79 24.85 13.70 4.70
CA LYS A 79 24.57 13.41 6.10
C LYS A 79 23.95 12.03 6.21
N VAL A 80 24.37 11.27 7.21
CA VAL A 80 23.73 10.02 7.61
C VAL A 80 23.23 10.20 9.03
N THR A 81 22.03 9.73 9.29
CA THR A 81 21.42 9.68 10.62
C THR A 81 20.77 8.32 10.78
N SER A 82 20.93 7.70 11.94
CA SER A 82 20.41 6.38 12.19
C SER A 82 19.60 6.35 13.48
N VAL A 83 18.61 5.46 13.52
CA VAL A 83 17.77 5.19 14.70
C VAL A 83 17.63 3.67 14.81
N SER A 84 18.12 3.12 15.92
CA SER A 84 17.96 1.71 16.29
C SER A 84 16.80 1.58 17.25
N LYS A 85 15.85 0.70 16.96
CA LYS A 85 14.76 0.31 17.85
C LYS A 85 14.75 -1.19 17.98
N GLU A 86 13.98 -1.69 18.96
CA GLU A 86 13.73 -3.11 19.09
C GLU A 86 13.23 -3.68 17.75
N GLY A 87 13.90 -4.72 17.26
CA GLY A 87 13.52 -5.38 16.02
C GLY A 87 13.87 -4.67 14.71
N VAL A 88 14.34 -3.41 14.72
CA VAL A 88 14.49 -2.63 13.47
C VAL A 88 15.56 -1.53 13.51
N SER A 89 16.35 -1.44 12.44
CA SER A 89 17.27 -0.34 12.15
C SER A 89 16.73 0.53 11.02
N VAL A 90 16.75 1.85 11.23
CA VAL A 90 16.36 2.85 10.22
C VAL A 90 17.51 3.82 10.02
N ILE A 91 18.05 3.87 8.82
CA ILE A 91 19.16 4.74 8.43
C ILE A 91 18.66 5.73 7.37
N SER A 92 18.64 7.00 7.71
CA SER A 92 18.31 8.11 6.82
C SER A 92 19.58 8.71 6.21
N VAL A 93 19.59 8.83 4.88
CA VAL A 93 20.74 9.24 4.08
C VAL A 93 20.35 10.47 3.26
N ASP A 94 20.90 11.62 3.64
CA ASP A 94 20.80 12.85 2.86
C ASP A 94 21.94 12.92 1.85
N PHE A 95 21.61 13.23 0.60
CA PHE A 95 22.55 13.50 -0.47
C PHE A 95 22.66 15.01 -0.74
N VAL A 96 23.73 15.42 -1.41
CA VAL A 96 23.89 16.80 -1.88
C VAL A 96 22.84 17.09 -2.96
N TRP A 97 22.29 18.31 -2.97
CA TRP A 97 21.35 18.75 -4.01
C TRP A 97 21.96 18.64 -5.41
N GLY A 98 21.18 18.16 -6.38
CA GLY A 98 21.64 17.92 -7.75
C GLY A 98 22.30 16.56 -7.98
N THR A 99 22.43 15.72 -6.94
CA THR A 99 22.88 14.33 -7.10
C THR A 99 21.87 13.54 -7.95
N ASP A 100 22.36 12.73 -8.89
CA ASP A 100 21.51 11.78 -9.62
C ASP A 100 21.06 10.67 -8.66
N MET A 101 19.81 10.75 -8.22
CA MET A 101 19.24 9.81 -7.26
C MET A 101 19.07 8.39 -7.82
N LYS A 102 19.00 8.22 -9.16
CA LYS A 102 18.97 6.89 -9.76
C LYS A 102 20.33 6.21 -9.59
N PHE A 103 21.40 6.95 -9.86
CA PHE A 103 22.76 6.46 -9.65
C PHE A 103 23.05 6.24 -8.15
N ALA A 104 22.69 7.21 -7.30
CA ALA A 104 22.85 7.10 -5.86
C ALA A 104 22.13 5.87 -5.28
N LEU A 105 20.92 5.56 -5.74
CA LEU A 105 20.21 4.34 -5.34
C LEU A 105 20.99 3.08 -5.72
N LEU A 106 21.50 3.02 -6.96
CA LEU A 106 22.27 1.87 -7.44
C LEU A 106 23.55 1.67 -6.62
N SER A 107 24.32 2.74 -6.40
CA SER A 107 25.53 2.69 -5.58
C SER A 107 25.24 2.31 -4.14
N LEU A 108 24.15 2.83 -3.56
CA LEU A 108 23.72 2.50 -2.21
C LEU A 108 23.35 1.02 -2.10
N ARG A 109 22.57 0.50 -3.06
CA ARG A 109 22.21 -0.91 -3.12
C ARG A 109 23.45 -1.81 -3.21
N GLU A 110 24.40 -1.46 -4.08
CA GLU A 110 25.66 -2.21 -4.22
C GLU A 110 26.43 -2.27 -2.89
N LYS A 111 26.51 -1.15 -2.15
CA LYS A 111 27.15 -1.14 -0.82
C LYS A 111 26.43 -2.02 0.19
N LEU A 112 25.10 -1.96 0.25
CA LEU A 112 24.30 -2.78 1.17
C LEU A 112 24.37 -4.27 0.84
N ASP A 113 24.33 -4.62 -0.44
CA ASP A 113 24.43 -6.01 -0.91
C ASP A 113 25.80 -6.61 -0.53
N ASN A 114 26.88 -5.84 -0.65
CA ASN A 114 28.22 -6.27 -0.21
C ASN A 114 28.31 -6.50 1.32
N MET A 115 27.54 -5.73 2.11
CA MET A 115 27.48 -5.90 3.57
C MET A 115 26.59 -7.05 4.02
N SER A 116 25.78 -7.64 3.13
CA SER A 116 24.85 -8.71 3.48
C SER A 116 25.56 -9.95 4.06
N PHE A 117 26.83 -10.16 3.75
CA PHE A 117 27.65 -11.25 4.33
C PHE A 117 28.16 -10.95 5.75
N ALA A 118 28.21 -9.68 6.15
CA ALA A 118 28.67 -9.26 7.47
C ALA A 118 27.51 -9.20 8.49
N LEU A 119 26.26 -9.21 8.03
CA LEU A 119 25.08 -9.20 8.89
C LEU A 119 24.75 -10.61 9.40
N PRO A 120 24.12 -10.72 10.60
CA PRO A 120 23.59 -11.98 11.11
C PRO A 120 22.58 -12.63 10.14
N ARG A 121 22.52 -13.96 10.10
CA ARG A 121 21.63 -14.71 9.19
C ARG A 121 20.13 -14.52 9.46
N GLU A 122 19.79 -14.15 10.68
CA GLU A 122 18.41 -13.91 11.14
C GLU A 122 17.91 -12.50 10.77
N THR A 123 18.77 -11.66 10.19
CA THR A 123 18.43 -10.31 9.74
C THR A 123 17.62 -10.36 8.44
N GLY A 124 16.59 -9.53 8.35
CA GLY A 124 15.96 -9.21 7.08
C GLY A 124 16.92 -8.50 6.12
N ARG A 125 16.64 -8.59 4.81
CA ARG A 125 17.45 -7.87 3.82
C ARG A 125 17.26 -6.36 3.96
N PRO A 126 18.33 -5.54 3.89
CA PRO A 126 18.19 -4.09 3.87
C PRO A 126 17.32 -3.65 2.68
N THR A 127 16.31 -2.84 2.96
CA THR A 127 15.40 -2.30 1.95
C THR A 127 15.59 -0.80 1.83
N ILE A 128 15.69 -0.30 0.60
CA ILE A 128 15.84 1.13 0.34
C ILE A 128 14.48 1.72 -0.04
N ILE A 129 14.03 2.68 0.76
CA ILE A 129 12.82 3.45 0.59
C ILE A 129 13.23 4.84 0.09
N ARG A 130 12.63 5.28 -1.02
CA ARG A 130 12.81 6.64 -1.52
C ARG A 130 11.87 7.57 -0.76
N SER A 131 12.38 8.69 -0.27
CA SER A 131 11.52 9.78 0.18
C SER A 131 11.14 10.61 -1.03
N ASP A 132 9.90 10.43 -1.48
CA ASP A 132 9.36 11.13 -2.63
C ASP A 132 8.14 11.95 -2.15
N PRO A 133 8.01 13.24 -2.46
CA PRO A 133 6.78 13.98 -2.15
C PRO A 133 5.51 13.30 -2.71
N SER A 134 5.63 12.57 -3.82
CA SER A 134 4.56 11.73 -4.37
C SER A 134 4.28 10.47 -3.54
N SER A 135 5.14 10.13 -2.57
CA SER A 135 4.90 9.09 -1.56
C SER A 135 4.02 9.57 -0.41
N SER A 136 3.50 10.78 -0.45
CA SER A 136 2.39 11.22 0.42
C SER A 136 1.07 11.09 -0.33
N PRO A 137 -0.01 10.65 0.35
CA PRO A 137 -1.30 10.53 -0.30
C PRO A 137 -1.89 11.90 -0.62
N ILE A 138 -2.37 12.09 -1.85
CA ILE A 138 -3.00 13.34 -2.29
C ILE A 138 -4.45 13.48 -1.82
N MET A 139 -5.10 12.35 -1.57
CA MET A 139 -6.42 12.28 -0.96
C MET A 139 -6.46 11.12 0.03
N THR A 140 -7.11 11.36 1.16
CA THR A 140 -7.42 10.33 2.16
C THR A 140 -8.93 10.21 2.27
N LEU A 141 -9.43 9.01 2.02
CA LEU A 141 -10.84 8.68 2.17
C LEU A 141 -11.04 7.77 3.38
N VAL A 142 -12.23 7.83 3.96
CA VAL A 142 -12.71 6.86 4.93
C VAL A 142 -13.90 6.15 4.33
N LEU A 143 -13.83 4.82 4.29
CA LEU A 143 -14.95 3.95 3.96
C LEU A 143 -15.68 3.63 5.27
N ALA A 144 -16.96 3.98 5.29
CA ALA A 144 -17.85 3.76 6.42
C ALA A 144 -19.19 3.16 5.94
N PRO A 145 -19.93 2.46 6.80
CA PRO A 145 -21.28 2.04 6.48
C PRO A 145 -22.25 3.23 6.45
N SER A 146 -23.09 3.36 5.41
CA SER A 146 -24.05 4.47 5.25
C SER A 146 -25.16 4.50 6.30
N ARG A 147 -25.45 3.35 6.92
CA ARG A 147 -26.41 3.21 8.02
C ARG A 147 -25.73 2.49 9.17
N PRO A 148 -25.40 3.17 10.29
CA PRO A 148 -24.98 2.46 11.49
C PRO A 148 -26.15 1.62 12.06
N PRO A 149 -25.89 0.59 12.86
CA PRO A 149 -26.88 -0.10 13.68
C PRO A 149 -27.48 0.89 14.68
N LYS A 150 -28.68 0.57 15.18
CA LYS A 150 -29.38 1.42 16.14
C LYS A 150 -28.53 1.60 17.41
N GLY A 151 -28.14 2.84 17.71
CA GLY A 151 -27.39 3.19 18.92
C GLY A 151 -25.89 3.49 18.70
N GLU A 152 -25.37 3.27 17.50
CA GLU A 152 -23.98 3.60 17.15
C GLU A 152 -23.86 4.97 16.46
N ALA A 153 -22.67 5.57 16.57
CA ALA A 153 -22.34 6.76 15.81
C ALA A 153 -22.41 6.47 14.31
N LYS A 154 -22.89 7.44 13.52
CA LYS A 154 -23.06 7.34 12.05
C LYS A 154 -21.83 6.85 11.27
N TYR A 155 -20.64 6.96 11.86
CA TYR A 155 -19.36 6.70 11.21
C TYR A 155 -18.42 5.86 12.06
N GLY A 156 -18.93 5.02 12.96
CA GLY A 156 -18.05 4.38 13.94
C GLY A 156 -18.45 2.98 14.39
N ILE A 157 -17.52 2.05 14.20
CA ILE A 157 -17.46 0.82 14.98
C ILE A 157 -16.57 1.15 16.19
N GLN A 158 -17.01 0.85 17.41
CA GLN A 158 -16.16 1.03 18.60
C GLN A 158 -14.90 0.16 18.48
N TYR A 159 -13.92 0.38 19.34
CA TYR A 159 -12.71 -0.45 19.32
C TYR A 159 -13.07 -1.94 19.36
N VAL A 160 -12.55 -2.71 18.40
CA VAL A 160 -12.81 -4.14 18.26
C VAL A 160 -11.53 -4.91 18.60
N ASP A 161 -11.67 -5.85 19.52
CA ASP A 161 -10.66 -6.83 19.93
C ASP A 161 -11.21 -8.26 19.78
N HIS A 162 -10.45 -9.25 20.26
CA HIS A 162 -10.85 -10.66 20.17
C HIS A 162 -12.07 -11.01 21.05
N ASP A 163 -12.39 -10.20 22.05
CA ASP A 163 -13.52 -10.41 22.96
C ASP A 163 -14.78 -9.66 22.51
N SER A 164 -14.66 -8.86 21.46
CA SER A 164 -15.76 -8.07 20.91
C SER A 164 -16.82 -8.96 20.22
N PRO A 165 -18.07 -8.47 20.09
CA PRO A 165 -19.13 -9.21 19.42
C PRO A 165 -18.71 -9.66 18.01
N LYS A 166 -19.01 -10.92 17.66
CA LYS A 166 -18.70 -11.48 16.33
C LYS A 166 -19.24 -10.64 15.17
N GLU A 167 -20.36 -9.95 15.38
CA GLU A 167 -20.97 -9.06 14.40
C GLU A 167 -20.06 -7.86 14.07
N ASP A 168 -19.42 -7.25 15.07
CA ASP A 168 -18.53 -6.11 14.88
C ASP A 168 -17.21 -6.52 14.19
N ILE A 169 -16.67 -7.68 14.58
CA ILE A 169 -15.52 -8.29 13.93
C ILE A 169 -15.82 -8.54 12.45
N GLN A 170 -16.91 -9.25 12.16
CA GLN A 170 -17.30 -9.59 10.79
C GLN A 170 -17.51 -8.32 9.96
N ARG A 171 -18.12 -7.30 10.54
CA ARG A 171 -18.38 -6.03 9.86
C ARG A 171 -17.10 -5.30 9.47
N LEU A 172 -16.06 -5.28 10.30
CA LEU A 172 -14.77 -4.68 9.94
C LEU A 172 -14.04 -5.50 8.86
N ILE A 173 -14.14 -6.82 8.91
CA ILE A 173 -13.63 -7.71 7.86
C ILE A 173 -14.33 -7.41 6.53
N ASP A 174 -15.66 -7.41 6.52
CA ASP A 174 -16.47 -7.16 5.33
C ASP A 174 -16.21 -5.77 4.75
N LEU A 175 -16.08 -4.74 5.60
CA LEU A 175 -15.78 -3.37 5.18
C LEU A 175 -14.38 -3.26 4.57
N LYS A 176 -13.38 -3.91 5.17
CA LYS A 176 -12.02 -3.96 4.61
C LYS A 176 -12.02 -4.67 3.26
N GLU A 177 -12.74 -5.78 3.15
CA GLU A 177 -12.80 -6.59 1.94
C GLU A 177 -13.56 -5.88 0.81
N ALA A 178 -14.67 -5.21 1.12
CA ALA A 178 -15.36 -4.32 0.20
C ALA A 178 -14.42 -3.18 -0.26
N GLY A 179 -13.70 -2.57 0.67
CA GLY A 179 -12.63 -1.60 0.42
C GLY A 179 -11.63 -2.11 -0.60
N ARG A 180 -11.15 -3.34 -0.43
CA ARG A 180 -10.11 -3.95 -1.27
C ARG A 180 -10.62 -4.41 -2.63
N ILE A 181 -11.77 -5.07 -2.70
CA ILE A 181 -12.29 -5.67 -3.93
C ILE A 181 -13.01 -4.65 -4.80
N VAL A 182 -13.76 -3.73 -4.21
CA VAL A 182 -14.64 -2.82 -4.96
C VAL A 182 -14.00 -1.44 -5.08
N PHE A 183 -13.78 -0.77 -3.95
CA PHE A 183 -13.44 0.65 -3.93
C PHE A 183 -12.01 0.91 -4.40
N LYS A 184 -11.02 0.20 -3.83
CA LYS A 184 -9.61 0.28 -4.22
C LYS A 184 -9.44 0.09 -5.73
N ARG A 185 -9.97 -1.01 -6.27
CA ARG A 185 -9.81 -1.34 -7.70
C ARG A 185 -10.42 -0.27 -8.61
N ARG A 186 -11.55 0.33 -8.23
CA ARG A 186 -12.16 1.40 -9.03
C ARG A 186 -11.35 2.68 -8.97
N LEU A 187 -10.81 3.03 -7.80
CA LEU A 187 -9.98 4.23 -7.63
C LEU A 187 -8.63 4.11 -8.35
N GLU A 188 -8.04 2.92 -8.39
CA GLU A 188 -6.80 2.64 -9.13
C GLU A 188 -6.96 2.70 -10.66
N GLN A 189 -8.20 2.64 -11.18
CA GLN A 189 -8.47 2.80 -12.62
C GLN A 189 -8.46 4.26 -13.08
N ILE A 190 -8.43 5.22 -12.15
CA ILE A 190 -8.41 6.64 -12.48
C ILE A 190 -7.04 7.00 -13.05
N ASP A 191 -7.02 7.68 -14.19
CA ASP A 191 -5.78 8.11 -14.82
C ASP A 191 -4.97 9.03 -13.90
N GLY A 192 -3.66 8.79 -13.82
CA GLY A 192 -2.77 9.48 -12.89
C GLY A 192 -2.79 8.97 -11.45
N VAL A 193 -3.67 8.03 -11.06
CA VAL A 193 -3.54 7.32 -9.77
C VAL A 193 -2.47 6.24 -9.89
N ALA A 194 -1.50 6.25 -8.97
CA ALA A 194 -0.45 5.23 -8.92
C ALA A 194 -0.93 3.98 -8.17
N GLN A 195 -1.56 4.19 -7.02
CA GLN A 195 -2.07 3.12 -6.17
C GLN A 195 -3.07 3.67 -5.16
N ALA A 196 -3.95 2.79 -4.70
CA ALA A 196 -4.78 3.05 -3.52
C ALA A 196 -4.44 2.03 -2.43
N ILE A 197 -4.07 2.52 -1.24
CA ILE A 197 -3.72 1.67 -0.10
C ILE A 197 -4.88 1.65 0.89
N ILE A 198 -5.32 0.44 1.25
CA ILE A 198 -6.29 0.21 2.31
C ILE A 198 -5.54 0.15 3.64
N THR A 199 -6.04 0.88 4.64
CA THR A 199 -5.50 0.93 6.00
C THR A 199 -6.60 0.63 7.01
N GLY A 200 -6.22 0.04 8.16
CA GLY A 200 -7.16 -0.38 9.19
C GLY A 200 -7.94 -1.65 8.83
N GLY A 201 -9.00 -1.90 9.60
CA GLY A 201 -9.82 -3.10 9.50
C GLY A 201 -9.15 -4.36 10.00
N LEU A 202 -9.88 -5.46 9.87
CA LEU A 202 -9.45 -6.78 10.33
C LEU A 202 -9.22 -7.70 9.13
N GLU A 203 -8.16 -8.51 9.19
CA GLU A 203 -7.90 -9.53 8.17
C GLU A 203 -8.34 -10.87 8.69
N ARG A 204 -9.28 -11.49 7.97
CA ARG A 204 -9.75 -12.84 8.28
C ARG A 204 -8.58 -13.82 8.30
N GLU A 205 -8.48 -14.58 9.38
CA GLU A 205 -7.48 -15.62 9.58
C GLU A 205 -8.15 -16.86 10.17
N ILE A 206 -7.73 -18.06 9.76
CA ILE A 206 -8.14 -19.28 10.43
C ILE A 206 -7.07 -19.67 11.42
N LEU A 207 -7.38 -19.56 12.70
CA LEU A 207 -6.47 -19.87 13.80
C LEU A 207 -6.62 -21.34 14.20
N ILE A 208 -5.53 -22.10 14.08
CA ILE A 208 -5.45 -23.50 14.50
C ILE A 208 -4.69 -23.54 15.83
N GLN A 209 -5.43 -23.60 16.93
CA GLN A 209 -4.85 -23.64 18.28
C GLN A 209 -4.57 -25.09 18.68
N ILE A 210 -3.31 -25.49 18.53
CA ILE A 210 -2.85 -26.84 18.84
C ILE A 210 -2.67 -27.00 20.34
N GLU A 211 -3.14 -28.12 20.91
CA GLU A 211 -2.96 -28.48 22.31
C GLU A 211 -1.70 -29.35 22.48
N PRO A 212 -0.59 -28.84 23.06
CA PRO A 212 0.68 -29.57 23.09
C PRO A 212 0.57 -30.94 23.78
N VAL A 213 -0.21 -31.03 24.86
CA VAL A 213 -0.44 -32.27 25.60
C VAL A 213 -1.05 -33.37 24.73
N LYS A 214 -1.93 -33.01 23.79
CA LYS A 214 -2.57 -33.97 22.86
C LYS A 214 -1.61 -34.42 21.76
N LEU A 215 -0.76 -33.53 21.25
CA LEU A 215 0.31 -33.89 20.31
C LEU A 215 1.27 -34.91 20.92
N ASP A 216 1.75 -34.63 22.14
CA ASP A 216 2.70 -35.49 22.85
C ASP A 216 2.10 -36.88 23.11
N ALA A 217 0.84 -36.94 23.56
CA ALA A 217 0.14 -38.21 23.80
C ALA A 217 0.00 -39.08 22.54
N LEU A 218 0.00 -38.46 21.36
CA LEU A 218 -0.16 -39.12 20.07
C LEU A 218 1.17 -39.30 19.30
N ASN A 219 2.30 -38.92 19.91
CA ASN A 219 3.63 -38.90 19.29
C ASN A 219 3.59 -38.18 17.92
N LEU A 220 3.02 -36.98 17.93
CA LEU A 220 2.95 -36.07 16.79
C LEU A 220 3.76 -34.80 17.09
N THR A 221 4.35 -34.22 16.05
CA THR A 221 5.06 -32.96 16.13
C THR A 221 4.28 -31.84 15.45
N PHE A 222 4.64 -30.58 15.72
CA PHE A 222 4.09 -29.43 14.99
C PHE A 222 4.34 -29.54 13.48
N ASP A 223 5.51 -30.06 13.07
CA ASP A 223 5.85 -30.25 11.65
C ASP A 223 4.94 -31.27 10.96
N ASP A 224 4.47 -32.30 11.66
CA ASP A 224 3.49 -33.26 11.13
C ASP A 224 2.17 -32.56 10.79
N VAL A 225 1.69 -31.69 11.68
CA VAL A 225 0.47 -30.91 11.49
C VAL A 225 0.64 -29.91 10.33
N SER A 226 1.73 -29.15 10.33
CA SER A 226 2.04 -28.20 9.25
C SER A 226 2.15 -28.90 7.89
N SER A 227 2.78 -30.06 7.83
CA SER A 227 2.91 -30.86 6.60
C SER A 227 1.56 -31.40 6.12
N ALA A 228 0.71 -31.87 7.04
CA ALA A 228 -0.64 -32.35 6.72
C ALA A 228 -1.53 -31.23 6.14
N LEU A 229 -1.50 -30.05 6.74
CA LEU A 229 -2.21 -28.87 6.25
C LEU A 229 -1.73 -28.43 4.87
N ASN A 230 -0.40 -28.32 4.69
CA ASN A 230 0.18 -27.88 3.43
C ASN A 230 -0.06 -28.86 2.28
N SER A 231 -0.04 -30.17 2.57
CA SER A 231 -0.29 -31.20 1.56
C SER A 231 -1.77 -31.39 1.23
N SER A 232 -2.66 -31.06 2.16
CA SER A 232 -4.11 -31.14 1.95
C SER A 232 -4.66 -29.93 1.19
N ASN A 233 -4.07 -28.75 1.33
CA ASN A 233 -4.51 -27.51 0.66
C ASN A 233 -3.88 -27.29 -0.73
N LEU A 234 -3.79 -28.33 -1.56
CA LEU A 234 -3.15 -28.28 -2.89
C LEU A 234 -4.16 -28.40 -4.03
N ASN A 235 -4.18 -27.40 -4.91
CA ASN A 235 -4.98 -27.41 -6.15
C ASN A 235 -4.05 -27.66 -7.35
N MET A 236 -3.82 -28.93 -7.69
CA MET A 236 -2.92 -29.32 -8.77
C MET A 236 -3.68 -29.75 -10.04
N PRO A 237 -3.21 -29.33 -11.24
CA PRO A 237 -3.72 -29.89 -12.49
C PRO A 237 -3.23 -31.34 -12.62
N ALA A 238 -4.17 -32.28 -12.78
CA ALA A 238 -3.91 -33.70 -12.97
C ALA A 238 -3.77 -34.10 -14.45
N GLY A 239 -3.51 -33.11 -15.32
CA GLY A 239 -3.31 -33.30 -16.75
C GLY A 239 -4.61 -33.23 -17.58
N SER A 240 -4.68 -34.02 -18.64
CA SER A 240 -5.86 -34.07 -19.50
C SER A 240 -6.17 -35.49 -19.96
N ILE A 241 -7.45 -35.85 -19.99
CA ILE A 241 -7.95 -37.12 -20.53
C ILE A 241 -8.52 -36.85 -21.93
N MET A 242 -8.14 -37.66 -22.91
CA MET A 242 -8.77 -37.64 -24.23
C MET A 242 -9.89 -38.67 -24.31
N LYS A 243 -11.06 -38.24 -24.80
CA LYS A 243 -12.20 -39.13 -25.10
C LYS A 243 -12.75 -38.78 -26.48
N GLY A 244 -12.47 -39.63 -27.46
CA GLY A 244 -12.77 -39.33 -28.87
C GLY A 244 -11.97 -38.12 -29.38
N LEU A 245 -12.68 -37.12 -29.92
CA LEU A 245 -12.09 -35.86 -30.37
C LEU A 245 -11.98 -34.79 -29.27
N PHE A 246 -12.48 -35.06 -28.06
CA PHE A 246 -12.52 -34.10 -26.96
C PHE A 246 -11.39 -34.33 -25.95
N ARG A 247 -10.73 -33.25 -25.54
CA ARG A 247 -9.71 -33.22 -24.48
C ARG A 247 -10.32 -32.57 -23.23
N TYR A 248 -10.43 -33.34 -22.15
CA TYR A 248 -10.91 -32.88 -20.86
C TYR A 248 -9.72 -32.60 -19.95
N SER A 249 -9.60 -31.38 -19.42
CA SER A 249 -8.61 -31.10 -18.37
C SER A 249 -9.08 -31.71 -17.05
N LEU A 250 -8.20 -32.46 -16.39
CA LEU A 250 -8.45 -33.00 -15.05
C LEU A 250 -7.73 -32.11 -14.03
N ARG A 251 -8.43 -31.73 -12.96
CA ARG A 251 -7.88 -30.92 -11.86
C ARG A 251 -8.35 -31.52 -10.54
N THR A 252 -7.45 -31.62 -9.55
CA THR A 252 -7.80 -32.03 -8.20
C THR A 252 -8.29 -30.83 -7.41
N LEU A 253 -9.47 -30.92 -6.79
CA LEU A 253 -9.99 -29.89 -5.90
C LEU A 253 -9.56 -30.20 -4.46
N GLY A 254 -8.37 -29.72 -4.05
CA GLY A 254 -7.86 -29.88 -2.68
C GLY A 254 -7.97 -28.62 -1.81
N GLU A 255 -8.41 -27.49 -2.35
CA GLU A 255 -8.49 -26.24 -1.57
C GLU A 255 -9.57 -26.31 -0.47
N PHE A 256 -9.21 -25.89 0.75
CA PHE A 256 -10.15 -25.79 1.86
C PHE A 256 -11.21 -24.72 1.59
N ARG A 257 -12.49 -25.06 1.78
CA ARG A 257 -13.59 -24.12 1.54
C ARG A 257 -14.15 -23.55 2.83
N ASN A 258 -14.03 -24.28 3.93
CA ASN A 258 -14.59 -23.92 5.21
C ASN A 258 -13.75 -24.54 6.35
N VAL A 259 -14.00 -24.06 7.57
CA VAL A 259 -13.31 -24.51 8.78
C VAL A 259 -13.39 -26.03 8.98
N ARG A 260 -14.52 -26.66 8.63
CA ARG A 260 -14.68 -28.12 8.80
C ARG A 260 -13.78 -28.94 7.90
N ASP A 261 -13.41 -28.42 6.73
CA ASP A 261 -12.47 -29.11 5.85
C ASP A 261 -11.08 -29.17 6.50
N ILE A 262 -10.71 -28.11 7.23
CA ILE A 262 -9.46 -28.03 8.00
C ILE A 262 -9.54 -28.97 9.21
N GLU A 263 -10.62 -28.91 10.00
CA GLU A 263 -10.85 -29.79 11.16
C GLU A 263 -10.71 -31.28 10.80
N LYS A 264 -11.24 -31.67 9.63
CA LYS A 264 -11.22 -33.06 9.13
C LYS A 264 -9.95 -33.44 8.36
N THR A 265 -8.94 -32.59 8.35
CA THR A 265 -7.67 -32.91 7.71
C THR A 265 -6.97 -34.01 8.47
N VAL A 266 -6.53 -35.05 7.75
CA VAL A 266 -5.85 -36.20 8.34
C VAL A 266 -4.38 -35.85 8.56
N VAL A 267 -3.93 -35.87 9.81
CA VAL A 267 -2.54 -35.64 10.19
C VAL A 267 -1.72 -36.93 10.09
N LYS A 268 -2.27 -38.03 10.60
CA LYS A 268 -1.60 -39.34 10.59
C LYS A 268 -2.59 -40.47 10.46
N LYS A 269 -2.22 -41.52 9.72
CA LYS A 269 -2.95 -42.79 9.69
C LYS A 269 -2.20 -43.81 10.53
N ASN A 270 -2.91 -44.40 11.49
CA ASN A 270 -2.38 -45.48 12.31
C ASN A 270 -2.40 -46.81 11.53
N SER A 271 -1.55 -47.74 11.94
CA SER A 271 -1.44 -49.08 11.34
C SER A 271 -2.72 -49.92 11.47
N ASN A 272 -3.61 -49.58 12.41
CA ASN A 272 -4.92 -50.19 12.59
C ASN A 272 -6.03 -49.61 11.68
N GLY A 273 -5.69 -48.66 10.80
CA GLY A 273 -6.64 -48.00 9.89
C GLY A 273 -7.37 -46.78 10.48
N SER A 274 -7.21 -46.48 11.77
CA SER A 274 -7.70 -45.22 12.36
C SER A 274 -6.88 -44.03 11.84
N SER A 275 -7.51 -42.87 11.76
CA SER A 275 -6.86 -41.61 11.35
C SER A 275 -6.96 -40.62 12.49
N ILE A 276 -5.88 -39.87 12.72
CA ILE A 276 -5.85 -38.74 13.64
C ILE A 276 -6.12 -37.49 12.79
N LEU A 277 -7.16 -36.75 13.15
CA LEU A 277 -7.60 -35.54 12.48
C LEU A 277 -7.08 -34.30 13.22
N ILE A 278 -7.17 -33.13 12.58
CA ILE A 278 -6.82 -31.87 13.24
C ILE A 278 -7.75 -31.59 14.42
N GLU A 279 -9.05 -31.88 14.30
CA GLU A 279 -10.03 -31.72 15.40
C GLU A 279 -9.68 -32.54 16.65
N ASP A 280 -8.91 -33.63 16.52
CA ASP A 280 -8.48 -34.44 17.65
C ASP A 280 -7.38 -33.77 18.49
N ILE A 281 -6.62 -32.84 17.90
CA ILE A 281 -5.40 -32.27 18.48
C ILE A 281 -5.39 -30.74 18.57
N ALA A 282 -6.31 -30.08 17.89
CA ALA A 282 -6.35 -28.63 17.79
C ALA A 282 -7.78 -28.12 17.69
N THR A 283 -7.99 -26.92 18.21
CA THR A 283 -9.23 -26.17 18.02
C THR A 283 -9.06 -25.24 16.83
N VAL A 284 -9.90 -25.39 15.80
CA VAL A 284 -9.87 -24.53 14.62
C VAL A 284 -10.95 -23.47 14.75
N THR A 285 -10.55 -22.21 14.79
CA THR A 285 -11.48 -21.08 14.89
C THR A 285 -11.25 -20.09 13.78
N GLU A 286 -12.34 -19.50 13.31
CA GLU A 286 -12.26 -18.31 12.48
C GLU A 286 -11.98 -17.11 13.38
N ASN A 287 -10.89 -16.41 13.08
CA ASN A 287 -10.41 -15.26 13.83
C ASN A 287 -9.94 -14.18 12.85
N PHE A 288 -9.23 -13.18 13.36
CA PHE A 288 -8.54 -12.19 12.55
C PHE A 288 -7.06 -12.13 12.93
N ARG A 289 -6.22 -11.80 11.95
CA ARG A 289 -4.79 -11.58 12.13
C ARG A 289 -4.55 -10.46 13.12
N GLU A 290 -3.58 -10.64 14.01
CA GLU A 290 -3.12 -9.59 14.91
C GLU A 290 -2.65 -8.36 14.10
N ARG A 291 -3.15 -7.18 14.47
CA ARG A 291 -2.94 -5.95 13.71
C ARG A 291 -1.71 -5.21 14.18
N GLU A 292 -0.87 -4.79 13.24
CA GLU A 292 0.28 -3.91 13.52
C GLU A 292 -0.12 -2.44 13.71
N GLY A 293 -1.33 -2.08 13.29
CA GLY A 293 -1.83 -0.71 13.36
C GLY A 293 -3.35 -0.63 13.30
N LEU A 294 -3.88 0.50 13.78
CA LEU A 294 -5.31 0.80 13.77
C LEU A 294 -5.56 2.14 13.07
N THR A 295 -6.67 2.24 12.34
CA THR A 295 -7.13 3.47 11.70
C THR A 295 -8.41 3.93 12.40
N ARG A 296 -8.45 5.21 12.80
CA ARG A 296 -9.63 5.82 13.43
C ARG A 296 -10.09 7.06 12.70
N PHE A 297 -11.40 7.25 12.67
CA PHE A 297 -12.05 8.47 12.20
C PHE A 297 -13.05 8.94 13.27
N ASN A 298 -12.90 10.19 13.73
CA ASN A 298 -13.73 10.78 14.80
C ASN A 298 -13.87 9.87 16.05
N GLY A 299 -12.77 9.23 16.46
CA GLY A 299 -12.71 8.39 17.67
C GLY A 299 -13.12 6.93 17.49
N ASN A 300 -13.61 6.53 16.31
CA ASN A 300 -14.08 5.16 16.04
C ASN A 300 -13.21 4.46 14.99
N GLU A 301 -13.22 3.13 14.98
CA GLU A 301 -12.50 2.35 13.97
C GLU A 301 -13.08 2.55 12.57
N ALA A 302 -12.18 2.65 11.60
CA ALA A 302 -12.54 2.95 10.22
C ALA A 302 -11.57 2.28 9.24
N ILE A 303 -12.03 2.11 8.00
CA ILE A 303 -11.18 1.71 6.89
C ILE A 303 -10.74 2.97 6.14
N GLY A 304 -9.44 3.25 6.15
CA GLY A 304 -8.86 4.35 5.40
C GLY A 304 -8.46 3.91 4.00
N ILE A 305 -8.70 4.75 2.99
CA ILE A 305 -8.20 4.56 1.63
C ILE A 305 -7.29 5.74 1.30
N LEU A 306 -5.99 5.46 1.18
CA LEU A 306 -4.97 6.44 0.85
C LEU A 306 -4.72 6.42 -0.66
N ILE A 307 -4.91 7.55 -1.33
CA ILE A 307 -4.75 7.67 -2.78
C ILE A 307 -3.42 8.34 -3.08
N TYR A 308 -2.56 7.62 -3.81
CA TYR A 308 -1.27 8.11 -4.27
C TYR A 308 -1.32 8.39 -5.76
N LYS A 309 -0.73 9.51 -6.18
CA LYS A 309 -0.62 9.87 -7.60
C LYS A 309 0.63 9.31 -8.23
N GLN A 310 0.60 9.15 -9.55
CA GLN A 310 1.79 8.94 -10.35
C GLN A 310 2.68 10.20 -10.33
N PRO A 311 4.00 10.05 -10.52
CA PRO A 311 4.87 11.18 -10.74
C PRO A 311 4.33 12.05 -11.88
N GLU A 312 4.39 13.38 -11.71
CA GLU A 312 3.97 14.38 -12.72
C GLU A 312 2.47 14.42 -13.05
N ALA A 313 1.66 13.55 -12.45
CA ALA A 313 0.21 13.60 -12.64
C ALA A 313 -0.42 14.79 -11.92
N ASN A 314 -1.49 15.35 -12.51
CA ASN A 314 -2.17 16.55 -12.01
C ASN A 314 -3.07 16.21 -10.80
N THR A 315 -2.68 16.72 -9.63
CA THR A 315 -3.36 16.47 -8.36
C THR A 315 -4.82 16.93 -8.37
N VAL A 316 -5.12 18.10 -8.95
CA VAL A 316 -6.48 18.66 -9.00
C VAL A 316 -7.38 17.83 -9.91
N SER A 317 -6.88 17.43 -11.07
CA SER A 317 -7.59 16.58 -12.02
C SER A 317 -7.93 15.22 -11.40
N ILE A 318 -6.97 14.58 -10.75
CA ILE A 318 -7.19 13.30 -10.07
C ILE A 318 -8.23 13.47 -8.97
N ALA A 319 -8.12 14.51 -8.14
CA ALA A 319 -9.06 14.73 -7.06
C ALA A 319 -10.50 14.90 -7.57
N GLN A 320 -10.69 15.62 -8.67
CA GLN A 320 -11.99 15.74 -9.31
C GLN A 320 -12.52 14.39 -9.82
N SER A 321 -11.70 13.61 -10.54
CA SER A 321 -12.10 12.28 -11.01
C SER A 321 -12.40 11.31 -9.86
N VAL A 322 -11.68 11.42 -8.74
CA VAL A 322 -11.96 10.67 -7.50
C VAL A 322 -13.32 11.06 -6.94
N ARG A 323 -13.65 12.37 -6.84
CA ARG A 323 -14.97 12.83 -6.36
C ARG A 323 -16.11 12.34 -7.24
N GLU A 324 -15.96 12.37 -8.56
CA GLU A 324 -16.93 11.84 -9.54
C GLU A 324 -17.11 10.32 -9.39
N THR A 325 -16.00 9.61 -9.17
CA THR A 325 -15.99 8.16 -8.93
C THR A 325 -16.66 7.81 -7.60
N ILE A 326 -16.42 8.57 -6.53
CA ILE A 326 -17.08 8.43 -5.23
C ILE A 326 -18.60 8.58 -5.39
N PHE A 327 -19.06 9.58 -6.14
CA PHE A 327 -20.48 9.78 -6.40
C PHE A 327 -21.11 8.57 -7.13
N SER A 328 -20.42 8.06 -8.14
CA SER A 328 -20.84 6.88 -8.89
C SER A 328 -20.86 5.61 -8.04
N LEU A 329 -19.84 5.42 -7.19
CA LEU A 329 -19.74 4.29 -6.28
C LEU A 329 -20.83 4.33 -5.21
N LYS A 330 -21.12 5.50 -4.64
CA LYS A 330 -22.22 5.69 -3.69
C LYS A 330 -23.60 5.36 -4.28
N LYS A 331 -23.79 5.65 -5.58
CA LYS A 331 -25.04 5.29 -6.29
C LYS A 331 -25.19 3.77 -6.47
N ASN A 332 -24.09 3.08 -6.76
CA ASN A 332 -24.10 1.63 -7.02
C ASN A 332 -24.07 0.80 -5.72
N TYR A 333 -23.48 1.34 -4.66
CA TYR A 333 -23.30 0.70 -3.37
C TYR A 333 -23.79 1.62 -2.24
N PRO A 334 -25.11 1.87 -2.15
CA PRO A 334 -25.69 2.83 -1.20
C PRO A 334 -25.49 2.44 0.27
N GLU A 335 -25.14 1.19 0.55
CA GLU A 335 -24.80 0.67 1.87
C GLU A 335 -23.46 1.19 2.42
N TYR A 336 -22.60 1.76 1.56
CA TYR A 336 -21.32 2.36 1.96
C TYR A 336 -21.27 3.86 1.66
N ASP A 337 -20.65 4.59 2.59
CA ASP A 337 -20.29 5.99 2.48
C ASP A 337 -18.76 6.11 2.32
N LEU A 338 -18.32 6.90 1.34
CA LEU A 338 -16.93 7.31 1.20
C LEU A 338 -16.81 8.78 1.55
N LEU A 339 -16.12 9.05 2.64
CA LEU A 339 -15.90 10.40 3.15
C LEU A 339 -14.50 10.85 2.79
N VAL A 340 -14.38 12.05 2.22
CA VAL A 340 -13.08 12.69 2.00
C VAL A 340 -12.63 13.31 3.32
N VAL A 341 -11.55 12.81 3.90
CA VAL A 341 -10.98 13.30 5.17
C VAL A 341 -9.93 14.38 4.91
N SER A 342 -9.11 14.17 3.90
CA SER A 342 -8.09 15.13 3.46
C SER A 342 -8.04 15.15 1.94
N ASP A 343 -7.93 16.36 1.39
CA ASP A 343 -7.83 16.62 -0.05
C ASP A 343 -6.83 17.76 -0.29
N GLN A 344 -5.70 17.42 -0.90
CA GLN A 344 -4.65 18.40 -1.22
C GLN A 344 -5.08 19.38 -2.33
N SER A 345 -6.03 18.98 -3.20
CA SER A 345 -6.46 19.81 -4.32
C SER A 345 -7.13 21.11 -3.89
N GLY A 346 -7.85 21.11 -2.76
CA GLY A 346 -8.52 22.33 -2.27
C GLY A 346 -7.53 23.46 -1.95
N PHE A 347 -6.36 23.13 -1.42
CA PHE A 347 -5.31 24.13 -1.20
C PHE A 347 -4.75 24.67 -2.53
N ILE A 348 -4.52 23.77 -3.50
CA ILE A 348 -4.00 24.13 -4.83
C ILE A 348 -5.00 25.02 -5.58
N GLU A 349 -6.27 24.65 -5.59
CA GLU A 349 -7.35 25.42 -6.22
C GLU A 349 -7.43 26.84 -5.65
N ASN A 350 -7.36 26.98 -4.32
CA ASN A 350 -7.35 28.28 -3.65
C ASN A 350 -6.10 29.10 -3.99
N ALA A 351 -4.91 28.50 -3.98
CA ALA A 351 -3.67 29.19 -4.34
C ALA A 351 -3.70 29.73 -5.78
N ILE A 352 -4.19 28.91 -6.72
CA ILE A 352 -4.36 29.31 -8.12
C ILE A 352 -5.42 30.40 -8.28
N SER A 353 -6.55 30.31 -7.56
CA SER A 353 -7.59 31.35 -7.59
C SER A 353 -7.04 32.69 -7.12
N ASN A 354 -6.23 32.68 -6.04
CA ASN A 354 -5.60 33.89 -5.53
C ASN A 354 -4.64 34.50 -6.57
N VAL A 355 -3.78 33.69 -7.18
CA VAL A 355 -2.87 34.17 -8.24
C VAL A 355 -3.64 34.73 -9.43
N LYS A 356 -4.74 34.08 -9.86
CA LYS A 356 -5.60 34.61 -10.93
C LYS A 356 -6.21 35.96 -10.56
N GLN A 357 -6.64 36.12 -9.32
CA GLN A 357 -7.19 37.37 -8.83
C GLN A 357 -6.14 38.48 -8.79
N GLU A 358 -4.92 38.18 -8.33
CA GLU A 358 -3.80 39.14 -8.34
C GLU A 358 -3.36 39.52 -9.77
N ILE A 359 -3.34 38.57 -10.72
CA ILE A 359 -3.07 38.88 -12.14
C ILE A 359 -4.14 39.80 -12.70
N TYR A 360 -5.41 39.58 -12.35
CA TYR A 360 -6.51 40.43 -12.78
C TYR A 360 -6.39 41.85 -12.20
N TYR A 361 -6.11 41.98 -10.90
CA TYR A 361 -5.93 43.29 -10.26
C TYR A 361 -4.65 44.01 -10.69
N GLY A 362 -3.56 43.29 -10.96
CA GLY A 362 -2.31 43.89 -11.44
C GLY A 362 -2.33 44.22 -12.94
N GLY A 363 -3.27 43.66 -13.69
CA GLY A 363 -3.47 43.93 -15.12
C GLY A 363 -4.43 45.08 -15.42
N ILE A 364 -5.26 45.48 -14.45
CA ILE A 364 -6.07 46.71 -14.46
C ILE A 364 -5.24 47.83 -13.85
#